data_AF-A0A0R0M0E7-F1
#
_entry.id   AF-A0A0R0M0E7-F1
#
_cell.length_a   1.000
_cell.length_b   1.000
_cell.length_c   1.000
_cell.angle_alpha   90.00
_cell.angle_beta   90.00
_cell.angle_gamma   90.00
#
_symmetry.space_group_name_H-M   'P 1'
#
loop_
_entity.id
_entity.type
_entity.pdbx_description
1 polymer ?
#
loop_
_entity_poly.entity_id
_entity_poly.type
_entity_poly.pdbx_seq_one_letter_code
_entity_poly.pdbx_strand_id
1 'polypeptide(L)'
;MKADIDKPVVHVRIQQIYGKKKVTTITGIEEYRKFLMEKNDTHKSSDDEETKETEKIKESEKPEETKKTEETKKPEESKDNPVIENFPSLDILLSKLKKRFNCGGHIVKKENVITLQGEHSYDIREVLIKLIGKDITIVVHGMK
;
A
#
# COMPACT_ATOMS: atom_id res chain seq x y z
N MET A 1 -22.59 -3.42 -20.08
CA MET A 1 -21.43 -2.72 -19.50
C MET A 1 -20.81 -3.68 -18.50
N LYS A 2 -19.66 -4.29 -18.81
CA LYS A 2 -18.96 -5.17 -17.85
C LYS A 2 -18.34 -4.27 -16.79
N ALA A 3 -18.76 -4.42 -15.54
CA ALA A 3 -18.09 -3.76 -14.42
C ALA A 3 -16.67 -4.33 -14.32
N ASP A 4 -15.68 -3.47 -14.16
CA ASP A 4 -14.30 -3.82 -13.84
C ASP A 4 -14.24 -4.37 -12.39
N ILE A 5 -14.87 -5.51 -12.14
CA ILE A 5 -15.03 -6.11 -10.81
C ILE A 5 -13.66 -6.49 -10.21
N ASP A 6 -12.67 -6.74 -11.07
CA ASP A 6 -11.36 -7.24 -10.66
C ASP A 6 -10.31 -6.15 -10.41
N LYS A 7 -10.65 -4.86 -10.58
CA LYS A 7 -9.68 -3.78 -10.33
C LYS A 7 -9.64 -3.44 -8.83
N PRO A 8 -8.45 -3.41 -8.20
CA PRO A 8 -8.31 -2.95 -6.82
C PRO A 8 -8.80 -1.51 -6.69
N VAL A 9 -9.57 -1.26 -5.62
CA VAL A 9 -10.18 0.04 -5.34
C VAL A 9 -9.46 0.70 -4.16
N VAL A 10 -9.02 1.94 -4.37
CA VAL A 10 -8.54 2.79 -3.28
C VAL A 10 -9.71 3.56 -2.69
N HIS A 11 -9.94 3.36 -1.40
CA HIS A 11 -10.99 4.05 -0.68
C HIS A 11 -10.40 5.23 0.07
N VAL A 12 -11.01 6.40 -0.12
CA VAL A 12 -10.75 7.58 0.69
C VAL A 12 -11.95 7.80 1.58
N ARG A 13 -11.76 7.89 2.89
CA ARG A 13 -12.84 8.17 3.85
C ARG A 13 -12.52 9.44 4.63
N ILE A 14 -13.54 10.27 4.84
CA ILE A 14 -13.42 11.45 5.69
C ILE A 14 -14.21 11.21 6.95
N GLN A 15 -13.55 11.38 8.08
CA GLN A 15 -14.11 11.14 9.40
C GLN A 15 -13.94 12.41 10.24
N GLN A 16 -15.01 12.80 10.94
CA GLN A 16 -14.92 13.86 11.94
C GLN A 16 -14.42 13.23 13.25
N ILE A 17 -13.37 13.80 13.83
CA ILE A 17 -12.79 13.32 15.10
C ILE A 17 -13.38 14.07 16.29
N TYR A 18 -13.23 15.40 16.34
CA TYR A 18 -13.77 16.22 17.41
C TYR A 18 -14.03 17.66 16.95
N GLY A 19 -15.18 18.22 17.35
CA GLY A 19 -15.57 19.57 16.95
C GLY A 19 -15.50 19.74 15.43
N LYS A 20 -14.75 20.74 14.96
CA LYS A 20 -14.55 20.99 13.52
C LYS A 20 -13.38 20.19 12.90
N LYS A 21 -12.67 19.38 13.68
CA LYS A 21 -11.49 18.64 13.20
C LYS A 21 -11.94 17.39 12.43
N LYS A 22 -11.39 17.21 11.24
CA LYS A 22 -11.59 16.07 10.36
C LYS A 22 -10.26 15.36 10.08
N VAL A 23 -10.33 14.09 9.74
CA VAL A 23 -9.23 13.25 9.28
C VAL A 23 -9.65 12.57 7.99
N THR A 24 -8.75 12.58 7.02
CA THR A 24 -8.89 11.85 5.77
C THR A 24 -8.06 10.58 5.85
N THR A 25 -8.67 9.42 5.68
CA THR A 25 -7.98 8.13 5.65
C THR A 25 -8.00 7.54 4.24
N ILE A 26 -6.88 6.97 3.83
CA ILE A 26 -6.70 6.38 2.50
C ILE A 26 -6.29 4.91 2.69
N THR A 27 -7.13 4.00 2.18
CA THR A 27 -6.98 2.55 2.27
C THR A 27 -6.95 1.94 0.87
N GLY A 28 -6.43 0.72 0.70
CA GLY A 28 -6.39 0.06 -0.62
C GLY A 28 -5.09 0.26 -1.41
N ILE A 29 -4.12 1.01 -0.87
CA ILE A 29 -2.87 1.36 -1.57
C ILE A 29 -1.96 0.13 -1.71
N GLU A 30 -1.86 -0.67 -0.65
CA GLU A 30 -0.99 -1.86 -0.66
C GLU A 30 -1.60 -2.98 -1.51
N GLU A 31 -2.93 -3.11 -1.49
CA GLU A 31 -3.69 -4.04 -2.33
C GLU A 31 -3.50 -3.69 -3.82
N TYR A 32 -3.57 -2.40 -4.16
CA TYR A 32 -3.27 -1.93 -5.51
C TYR A 32 -1.82 -2.24 -5.92
N ARG A 33 -0.86 -2.09 -5.00
CA ARG A 33 0.54 -2.42 -5.26
C ARG A 33 0.74 -3.90 -5.54
N LYS A 34 0.12 -4.79 -4.75
CA LYS A 34 0.18 -6.25 -4.96
C LYS A 34 -0.39 -6.66 -6.30
N PHE A 35 -1.55 -6.10 -6.65
CA PHE A 35 -2.19 -6.34 -7.94
C PHE A 35 -1.30 -5.93 -9.14
N LEU A 36 -0.55 -4.83 -9.02
CA LEU A 36 0.41 -4.43 -10.04
C LEU A 36 1.57 -5.44 -10.18
N MET A 37 2.04 -6.02 -9.07
CA MET A 37 3.08 -7.04 -9.10
C MET A 37 2.58 -8.33 -9.79
N GLU A 38 1.40 -8.83 -9.41
CA GLU A 38 0.82 -10.05 -9.98
C GLU A 38 0.58 -9.95 -11.49
N LYS A 39 0.16 -8.77 -11.98
CA LYS A 39 -0.03 -8.54 -13.42
C LYS A 39 1.25 -8.63 -14.24
N ASN A 40 2.40 -8.29 -13.65
CA ASN A 40 3.67 -8.32 -14.36
C ASN A 40 4.21 -9.74 -14.52
N ASP A 41 3.93 -10.64 -13.56
CA ASP A 41 4.37 -12.04 -13.63
C ASP A 41 3.60 -12.85 -14.67
N THR A 42 2.34 -12.49 -14.95
CA THR A 42 1.48 -13.26 -15.86
C THR A 42 1.85 -13.08 -17.34
N HIS A 43 2.72 -12.11 -17.68
CA HIS A 43 3.16 -11.87 -19.06
C HIS A 43 4.49 -12.55 -19.43
N LYS A 44 5.03 -13.44 -18.57
CA LYS A 44 6.34 -14.06 -18.78
C LYS A 44 6.32 -15.57 -19.04
N SER A 45 5.16 -16.18 -19.23
CA SER A 45 5.05 -17.63 -19.51
C SER A 45 4.30 -17.90 -20.82
N SER A 46 5.00 -17.72 -21.93
CA SER A 46 4.80 -18.52 -23.14
C SER A 46 6.15 -18.52 -23.87
N ASP A 47 7.07 -19.34 -23.38
CA ASP A 47 7.74 -20.36 -24.20
C ASP A 47 8.73 -21.16 -23.33
N ASP A 48 8.60 -22.47 -23.47
CA ASP A 48 9.48 -23.58 -23.09
C ASP A 48 9.51 -24.16 -21.67
N GLU A 49 9.39 -25.50 -21.70
CA GLU A 49 9.32 -26.51 -20.66
C GLU A 49 10.55 -26.55 -19.75
N GLU A 50 10.41 -27.02 -18.50
CA GLU A 50 10.64 -28.45 -18.18
C GLU A 50 10.75 -28.69 -16.66
N THR A 51 10.11 -29.79 -16.28
CA THR A 51 10.00 -30.56 -15.04
C THR A 51 11.22 -30.64 -14.10
N LYS A 52 10.95 -30.65 -12.77
CA LYS A 52 11.38 -31.64 -11.74
C LYS A 52 11.01 -31.15 -10.33
N GLU A 53 10.00 -31.74 -9.69
CA GLU A 53 10.06 -32.90 -8.77
C GLU A 53 10.68 -32.62 -7.37
N THR A 54 9.78 -32.64 -6.37
CA THR A 54 9.84 -33.25 -5.01
C THR A 54 11.00 -33.00 -4.04
N GLU A 55 10.68 -32.58 -2.80
CA GLU A 55 10.70 -33.36 -1.53
C GLU A 55 10.51 -32.41 -0.31
N LYS A 56 9.39 -32.48 0.45
CA LYS A 56 9.24 -33.05 1.81
C LYS A 56 10.42 -32.85 2.78
N ILE A 57 10.16 -32.25 3.97
CA ILE A 57 10.35 -32.83 5.33
C ILE A 57 9.99 -31.80 6.45
N LYS A 58 9.07 -32.24 7.32
CA LYS A 58 8.82 -32.09 8.78
C LYS A 58 9.13 -30.81 9.59
N GLU A 59 8.07 -30.28 10.20
CA GLU A 59 7.73 -30.34 11.66
C GLU A 59 8.87 -30.27 12.70
N SER A 60 8.89 -29.21 13.53
CA SER A 60 8.70 -29.30 15.00
C SER A 60 8.87 -27.95 15.75
N GLU A 61 7.94 -27.75 16.70
CA GLU A 61 8.06 -27.20 18.06
C GLU A 61 8.48 -25.73 18.38
N LYS A 62 7.52 -25.07 19.05
CA LYS A 62 7.63 -23.94 20.03
C LYS A 62 8.34 -24.45 21.32
N PRO A 63 8.96 -23.63 22.21
CA PRO A 63 8.20 -22.71 23.09
C PRO A 63 8.91 -21.39 23.54
N GLU A 64 8.04 -20.50 24.05
CA GLU A 64 8.12 -19.41 25.07
C GLU A 64 9.37 -18.59 25.46
N GLU A 65 9.08 -17.28 25.64
CA GLU A 65 9.56 -16.22 26.57
C GLU A 65 11.01 -16.25 27.11
N THR A 66 11.78 -15.15 27.14
CA THR A 66 11.58 -13.99 28.04
C THR A 66 12.56 -12.84 27.73
N LYS A 67 12.08 -11.59 27.92
CA LYS A 67 12.74 -10.35 28.43
C LYS A 67 14.20 -9.94 28.06
N LYS A 68 14.25 -8.70 27.53
CA LYS A 68 15.09 -7.52 27.91
C LYS A 68 16.44 -7.24 27.19
N THR A 69 16.51 -5.99 26.70
CA THR A 69 17.64 -5.02 26.66
C THR A 69 18.44 -4.81 25.36
N GLU A 70 18.46 -3.53 24.96
CA GLU A 70 19.50 -2.72 24.28
C GLU A 70 20.02 -2.97 22.84
N GLU A 71 20.04 -1.83 22.13
CA GLU A 71 20.98 -1.33 21.13
C GLU A 71 21.24 -2.05 19.79
N THR A 72 20.89 -1.28 18.75
CA THR A 72 21.68 -1.03 17.53
C THR A 72 22.12 -2.24 16.71
N LYS A 73 21.38 -2.50 15.62
CA LYS A 73 21.96 -2.93 14.34
C LYS A 73 20.99 -2.70 13.18
N LYS A 74 21.51 -1.96 12.19
CA LYS A 74 21.06 -1.92 10.79
C LYS A 74 20.80 -3.35 10.29
N PRO A 75 19.70 -3.61 9.57
CA PRO A 75 19.70 -4.63 8.53
C PRO A 75 20.01 -3.91 7.20
N GLU A 76 21.21 -4.18 6.70
CA GLU A 76 21.43 -4.22 5.26
C GLU A 76 20.55 -5.35 4.71
N GLU A 77 19.63 -5.02 3.81
CA GLU A 77 19.05 -6.01 2.91
C GLU A 77 19.30 -5.58 1.48
N SER A 78 20.26 -6.30 0.91
CA SER A 78 20.54 -6.45 -0.49
C SER A 78 19.39 -7.18 -1.19
N LYS A 79 19.05 -6.71 -2.38
CA LYS A 79 19.01 -7.46 -3.66
C LYS A 79 18.14 -6.70 -4.64
N ASP A 80 18.75 -6.36 -5.76
CA ASP A 80 18.16 -5.71 -6.91
C ASP A 80 16.91 -6.46 -7.38
N ASN A 81 15.76 -5.82 -7.17
CA ASN A 81 14.49 -6.24 -7.75
C ASN A 81 14.25 -5.43 -9.03
N PRO A 82 13.69 -6.06 -10.08
CA PRO A 82 13.53 -5.45 -11.38
C PRO A 82 12.66 -4.20 -11.28
N VAL A 83 13.03 -3.20 -12.08
CA VAL A 83 12.43 -1.86 -12.15
C VAL A 83 10.91 -1.98 -12.33
N ILE A 84 10.17 -1.86 -11.24
CA ILE A 84 8.76 -1.45 -11.27
C ILE A 84 8.82 0.06 -11.51
N GLU A 85 8.57 0.49 -12.74
CA GLU A 85 8.54 1.92 -13.05
C GLU A 85 7.44 2.62 -12.24
N ASN A 86 7.88 3.20 -11.11
CA ASN A 86 7.33 4.36 -10.43
C ASN A 86 6.13 4.19 -9.49
N PHE A 87 5.95 3.05 -8.80
CA PHE A 87 5.09 3.06 -7.61
C PHE A 87 5.87 3.55 -6.36
N PRO A 88 5.56 4.72 -5.78
CA PRO A 88 6.28 5.22 -4.61
C PRO A 88 5.99 4.34 -3.39
N SER A 89 6.98 4.17 -2.50
CA SER A 89 6.73 3.57 -1.19
C SER A 89 5.70 4.39 -0.40
N LEU A 90 5.00 3.76 0.54
CA LEU A 90 4.01 4.40 1.42
C LEU A 90 4.58 5.66 2.10
N ASP A 91 5.83 5.62 2.54
CA ASP A 91 6.51 6.76 3.18
C ASP A 91 6.75 7.93 2.22
N ILE A 92 7.15 7.63 0.98
CA ILE A 92 7.34 8.64 -0.07
C ILE A 92 6.00 9.25 -0.45
N LEU A 93 4.96 8.42 -0.58
CA LEU A 93 3.61 8.85 -0.88
C LEU A 93 3.07 9.77 0.23
N LEU A 94 3.20 9.37 1.50
CA LEU A 94 2.84 10.21 2.65
C LEU A 94 3.59 11.55 2.61
N SER A 95 4.91 11.52 2.36
CA SER A 95 5.73 12.73 2.30
C SER A 95 5.28 13.69 1.20
N LYS A 96 4.90 13.16 0.03
CA LYS A 96 4.35 13.97 -1.07
C LYS A 96 2.98 14.53 -0.72
N LEU A 97 2.10 13.74 -0.10
CA LEU A 97 0.76 14.18 0.32
C LEU A 97 0.84 15.29 1.38
N LYS A 98 1.68 15.14 2.41
CA LYS A 98 1.91 16.19 3.42
C LYS A 98 2.36 17.51 2.81
N LYS A 99 3.30 17.45 1.86
CA LYS A 99 3.79 18.64 1.14
C LYS A 99 2.71 19.28 0.27
N ARG A 100 1.89 18.49 -0.41
CA ARG A 100 0.83 18.99 -1.30
C ARG A 100 -0.32 19.64 -0.54
N PHE A 101 -0.74 19.03 0.56
CA PHE A 101 -1.86 19.51 1.38
C PHE A 101 -1.46 20.41 2.53
N ASN A 102 -0.15 20.64 2.73
CA ASN A 102 0.40 21.38 3.86
C ASN A 102 -0.18 20.92 5.21
N CYS A 103 -0.27 19.61 5.42
CA CYS A 103 -0.97 19.01 6.55
C CYS A 103 -0.14 17.95 7.28
N GLY A 104 -0.52 17.69 8.53
CA GLY A 104 -0.01 16.55 9.29
C GLY A 104 -0.56 15.22 8.76
N GLY A 105 0.10 14.12 9.13
CA GLY A 105 -0.34 12.78 8.76
C GLY A 105 0.62 11.69 9.24
N HIS A 106 0.16 10.44 9.29
CA HIS A 106 0.97 9.28 9.66
C HIS A 106 0.49 8.02 8.93
N ILE A 107 1.32 6.98 8.93
CA ILE A 107 0.96 5.64 8.46
C ILE A 107 0.60 4.79 9.67
N VAL A 108 -0.56 4.15 9.61
CA VAL A 108 -0.97 3.13 10.58
C VAL A 108 -0.44 1.78 10.09
N LYS A 109 0.71 1.35 10.64
CA LYS A 109 1.43 0.14 10.19
C LYS A 109 0.60 -1.15 10.27
N LYS A 110 -0.35 -1.24 11.19
CA LYS A 110 -1.19 -2.43 11.35
C LYS A 110 -2.10 -2.69 10.14
N GLU A 111 -2.56 -1.62 9.51
CA GLU A 111 -3.57 -1.69 8.45
C GLU A 111 -3.04 -1.14 7.11
N ASN A 112 -1.78 -0.68 7.08
CA ASN A 112 -1.17 0.00 5.94
C ASN A 112 -2.01 1.18 5.42
N VAL A 113 -2.61 1.92 6.35
CA VAL A 113 -3.50 3.06 6.06
C VAL A 113 -2.72 4.36 6.21
N ILE A 114 -2.90 5.26 5.24
CA ILE A 114 -2.43 6.64 5.34
C ILE A 114 -3.51 7.49 5.97
N THR A 115 -3.16 8.25 7.01
CA THR A 115 -4.04 9.24 7.63
C THR A 115 -3.48 10.65 7.41
N LEU A 116 -4.36 11.58 7.02
CA LEU A 116 -4.06 12.99 6.82
C LEU A 116 -4.98 13.83 7.68
N GLN A 117 -4.44 14.87 8.31
CA GLN A 117 -5.23 15.84 9.07
C GLN A 117 -5.96 16.79 8.12
N GLY A 118 -7.24 17.00 8.36
CA GLY A 118 -8.10 17.86 7.54
C GLY A 118 -9.01 17.10 6.59
N GLU A 119 -9.76 17.87 5.81
CA GLU A 119 -10.70 17.40 4.79
C GLU A 119 -10.11 17.68 3.42
N HIS A 120 -9.77 16.61 2.71
CA HIS A 120 -9.12 16.71 1.39
C HIS A 120 -9.94 16.01 0.29
N SER A 121 -11.25 15.83 0.47
CA SER A 121 -12.15 15.08 -0.44
C SER A 121 -12.04 15.49 -1.90
N TYR A 122 -11.99 16.80 -2.14
CA TYR A 122 -12.07 17.38 -3.47
C TYR A 122 -10.77 17.16 -4.26
N ASP A 123 -9.64 17.39 -3.61
CA ASP A 123 -8.34 17.44 -4.28
C ASP A 123 -7.60 16.09 -4.22
N ILE A 124 -7.91 15.24 -3.24
CA ILE A 124 -7.18 13.98 -3.02
C ILE A 124 -7.26 13.04 -4.21
N ARG A 125 -8.39 13.00 -4.92
CA ARG A 125 -8.56 12.19 -6.12
C ARG A 125 -7.55 12.57 -7.19
N GLU A 126 -7.43 13.86 -7.50
CA GLU A 126 -6.50 14.34 -8.52
C GLU A 126 -5.05 14.11 -8.14
N VAL A 127 -4.72 14.34 -6.86
CA VAL A 127 -3.36 14.14 -6.36
C VAL A 127 -2.97 12.67 -6.40
N LEU A 128 -3.85 11.76 -5.98
CA LEU A 128 -3.57 10.32 -6.04
C LEU A 128 -3.40 9.83 -7.49
N ILE A 129 -4.23 10.29 -8.42
CA ILE A 129 -4.09 9.94 -9.84
C ILE A 129 -2.73 10.43 -10.39
N LYS A 130 -2.29 11.63 -10.00
CA LYS A 130 -0.98 12.17 -10.40
C LYS A 130 0.21 11.42 -9.78
N LEU A 131 0.04 10.86 -8.59
CA LEU A 131 1.13 10.21 -7.84
C LEU A 131 1.25 8.70 -8.10
N ILE A 132 0.11 8.03 -8.31
CA ILE A 132 0.02 6.58 -8.42
C ILE A 132 -0.21 6.14 -9.87
N GLY A 133 -0.98 6.90 -10.64
CA GLY A 133 -1.34 6.57 -12.02
C GLY A 133 -2.84 6.71 -12.30
N LYS A 134 -3.21 6.60 -13.58
CA LYS A 134 -4.60 6.76 -14.05
C LYS A 134 -5.45 5.50 -13.93
N ASP A 135 -4.82 4.34 -13.76
CA ASP A 135 -5.49 3.04 -13.77
C ASP A 135 -6.13 2.65 -12.43
N ILE A 136 -6.10 3.56 -11.45
CA ILE A 136 -6.61 3.34 -10.11
C ILE A 136 -8.07 3.78 -9.99
N THR A 137 -8.90 2.89 -9.43
CA THR A 137 -10.29 3.24 -9.10
C THR A 137 -10.31 3.86 -7.70
N ILE A 138 -10.62 5.15 -7.62
CA ILE A 138 -10.71 5.87 -6.34
C ILE A 138 -12.18 6.08 -5.98
N VAL A 139 -12.58 5.62 -4.80
CA VAL A 139 -13.91 5.85 -4.23
C VAL A 139 -13.77 6.74 -3.00
N VAL A 140 -14.36 7.93 -3.07
CA VAL A 140 -14.34 8.91 -1.98
C VAL A 140 -15.65 8.80 -1.21
N HIS A 141 -15.57 8.49 0.07
CA HIS A 141 -16.68 8.40 1.01
C HIS A 141 -16.72 9.66 1.89
N GLY A 142 -17.92 10.19 2.10
CA GLY A 142 -18.13 11.36 2.96
C GLY A 142 -18.25 12.70 2.23
N MET A 143 -18.39 12.68 0.89
CA MET A 143 -18.93 13.84 0.16
C MET A 143 -20.45 13.82 0.31
N LYS A 144 -20.99 14.69 1.15
CA LYS A 144 -22.41 15.02 1.23
C LYS A 144 -22.56 16.54 1.26
#